data_AF-A0A2K9EG89-F1
#
_entry.id   AF-A0A2K9EG89-F1
#
_cell.length_a   1.000
_cell.length_b   1.000
_cell.length_c   1.000
_cell.angle_alpha   90.00
_cell.angle_beta   90.00
_cell.angle_gamma   90.00
#
_symmetry.space_group_name_H-M   'P 1'
#
loop_
_entity.id
_entity.type
_entity.pdbx_description
1 polymer ?
#
loop_
_entity_poly.entity_id
_entity_poly.type
_entity_poly.pdbx_seq_one_letter_code
_entity_poly.pdbx_strand_id
1 'polypeptide(L)'
;MSNKSGSKKVVLFGGIIVFIVAAALTVLAFTSNAFKSPKQVYLSTEGRYAKKIIENLKEEGAFLGNIKKLSEHSHETEREYSLSIDLDTSKINIPIGGSIDLTSITELLDNSKLVINEKSNPEKNQKITGIDVLINNTKLIDFIAAFENDIFALSIPVVFDKYIVADLSKPEDAIKDSDLKNLYNKLSPAANVITPKGILKSLSFDEKNSDRVKKNYKKVLNESINKEQVSLEKNVPFKVGEFDLKCSKLTIKFEKSDLQRLVANIMDATAESDAVYELTKENIKNIYEFLKNTEYSDELGDIQDIEADFTKEKFKKGINEIKAKLEKAFDNFELPDGINMSIYINKKEIVGRTIDTKFKTPASDNTLNLSVDFKGVSEYKNKNIKNLEIEFGFSGDSSSVSNVIFEYTLDGNIDRGTESGKKHFSIAAGTGGISTKIFKLDADYNVISNAKSNSKESSHDYKISIGVPMMFSVNADGSLTVNTWEKPKEKQFGKDVDFSINLDIPENMLLDKTSLGVGFSSKTKNTLDVEFDFPSFNPENSIDITNASEEEISQLKKEIEESVIKFLQNNEELIKLFQ
;
A
#
# COMPACT_ATOMS: atom_id res chain seq x y z
N MET A 1 -4.82 8.96 -43.63
CA MET A 1 -5.20 8.09 -42.50
C MET A 1 -4.64 6.69 -42.72
N SER A 2 -3.48 6.38 -42.15
CA SER A 2 -2.92 5.03 -41.99
C SER A 2 -1.67 5.15 -41.09
N ASN A 3 -1.30 4.10 -40.35
CA ASN A 3 -0.16 3.98 -39.40
C ASN A 3 -0.32 4.34 -37.91
N LYS A 4 -1.53 4.28 -37.32
CA LYS A 4 -1.70 4.32 -35.84
C LYS A 4 -1.59 2.97 -35.12
N SER A 5 -1.42 1.83 -35.82
CA SER A 5 -1.41 0.50 -35.18
C SER A 5 -0.02 0.02 -34.71
N GLY A 6 1.07 0.56 -35.27
CA GLY A 6 2.44 0.16 -34.93
C GLY A 6 2.88 0.63 -33.54
N SER A 7 2.60 1.89 -33.17
CA SER A 7 3.08 2.47 -31.90
C SER A 7 2.45 1.84 -30.66
N LYS A 8 1.16 1.46 -30.71
CA LYS A 8 0.47 0.78 -29.60
C LYS A 8 1.04 -0.60 -29.29
N LYS A 9 1.52 -1.32 -30.32
CA LYS A 9 2.17 -2.62 -30.14
C LYS A 9 3.56 -2.46 -29.52
N VAL A 10 4.36 -1.49 -29.98
CA VAL A 10 5.71 -1.21 -29.44
C VAL A 10 5.68 -0.83 -27.94
N VAL A 11 4.70 -0.03 -27.51
CA VAL A 11 4.54 0.37 -26.09
C VAL A 11 4.09 -0.80 -25.20
N LEU A 12 3.17 -1.64 -25.69
CA LEU A 12 2.71 -2.84 -24.97
C LEU A 12 3.83 -3.90 -24.84
N PHE A 13 4.64 -4.08 -25.89
CA PHE A 13 5.80 -4.98 -25.88
C PHE A 13 6.92 -4.45 -24.98
N GLY A 14 7.15 -3.12 -24.95
CA GLY A 14 8.09 -2.48 -24.02
C GLY A 14 7.73 -2.75 -22.55
N GLY A 15 6.45 -2.64 -22.17
CA GLY A 15 5.99 -2.89 -20.80
C GLY A 15 6.16 -4.35 -20.34
N ILE A 16 5.86 -5.32 -21.21
CA ILE A 16 6.04 -6.75 -20.92
C ILE A 16 7.54 -7.09 -20.77
N ILE A 17 8.41 -6.48 -21.59
CA ILE A 17 9.86 -6.74 -21.52
C ILE A 17 10.50 -6.05 -20.33
N VAL A 18 10.07 -4.84 -19.93
CA VAL A 18 10.47 -4.22 -18.67
C VAL A 18 10.07 -5.09 -17.48
N PHE A 19 8.89 -5.71 -17.51
CA PHE A 19 8.47 -6.68 -16.50
C PHE A 19 9.33 -7.95 -16.50
N ILE A 20 9.74 -8.46 -17.67
CA ILE A 20 10.64 -9.63 -17.79
C ILE A 20 12.06 -9.30 -17.32
N VAL A 21 12.60 -8.13 -17.68
CA VAL A 21 13.92 -7.66 -17.24
C VAL A 21 13.89 -7.40 -15.74
N ALA A 22 12.82 -6.78 -15.22
CA ALA A 22 12.60 -6.62 -13.79
C ALA A 22 12.51 -8.00 -13.10
N ALA A 23 11.69 -8.93 -13.57
CA ALA A 23 11.55 -10.27 -12.99
C ALA A 23 12.84 -11.09 -13.06
N ALA A 24 13.60 -11.00 -14.15
CA ALA A 24 14.93 -11.61 -14.26
C ALA A 24 15.88 -10.99 -13.23
N LEU A 25 15.87 -9.66 -13.05
CA LEU A 25 16.62 -8.96 -12.00
C LEU A 25 16.17 -9.35 -10.58
N THR A 26 14.87 -9.55 -10.32
CA THR A 26 14.33 -9.97 -9.02
C THR A 26 14.66 -11.42 -8.69
N VAL A 27 14.68 -12.32 -9.67
CA VAL A 27 15.06 -13.73 -9.49
C VAL A 27 16.59 -13.89 -9.34
N LEU A 28 17.37 -13.04 -10.00
CA LEU A 28 18.82 -12.91 -9.80
C LEU A 28 19.18 -12.45 -8.38
N ALA A 29 18.28 -11.68 -7.74
CA ALA A 29 18.37 -11.17 -6.36
C ALA A 29 18.44 -12.23 -5.25
N PHE A 30 18.28 -13.53 -5.54
CA PHE A 30 18.11 -14.54 -4.49
C PHE A 30 19.30 -15.46 -4.21
N THR A 31 20.53 -15.26 -4.70
CA THR A 31 21.53 -16.33 -4.60
C THR A 31 22.73 -15.99 -3.70
N SER A 32 23.09 -16.83 -2.70
CA SER A 32 24.31 -16.61 -1.89
C SER A 32 25.26 -17.80 -1.81
N ASN A 33 26.53 -17.42 -1.64
CA ASN A 33 27.74 -18.05 -1.10
C ASN A 33 28.78 -18.83 -1.95
N ALA A 34 30.02 -18.39 -1.64
CA ALA A 34 31.40 -18.87 -1.80
C ALA A 34 32.09 -18.85 -3.20
N PHE A 35 33.29 -18.27 -3.24
CA PHE A 35 34.11 -17.89 -4.41
C PHE A 35 34.58 -19.04 -5.32
N LYS A 36 34.48 -18.85 -6.64
CA LYS A 36 35.54 -18.63 -7.68
C LYS A 36 34.92 -18.59 -9.11
N SER A 37 34.58 -17.38 -9.61
CA SER A 37 34.45 -16.90 -11.02
C SER A 37 33.63 -15.59 -11.05
N PRO A 38 33.78 -14.67 -12.04
CA PRO A 38 33.01 -13.41 -12.14
C PRO A 38 31.49 -13.59 -11.99
N LYS A 39 30.93 -14.60 -12.65
CA LYS A 39 29.53 -15.03 -12.54
C LYS A 39 29.09 -15.39 -11.11
N GLN A 40 29.95 -16.04 -10.32
CA GLN A 40 29.62 -16.38 -8.94
C GLN A 40 29.66 -15.16 -8.01
N VAL A 41 30.53 -14.18 -8.28
CA VAL A 41 30.56 -12.91 -7.54
C VAL A 41 29.26 -12.13 -7.76
N TYR A 42 28.80 -12.03 -9.01
CA TYR A 42 27.51 -11.44 -9.35
C TYR A 42 26.36 -12.05 -8.54
N LEU A 43 26.13 -13.36 -8.73
CA LEU A 43 25.08 -14.12 -8.08
C LEU A 43 25.08 -13.92 -6.56
N SER A 44 26.24 -14.03 -5.90
CA SER A 44 26.36 -13.92 -4.45
C SER A 44 26.01 -12.55 -3.85
N THR A 45 26.16 -11.48 -4.64
CA THR A 45 25.98 -10.11 -4.16
C THR A 45 24.52 -9.71 -4.23
N GLU A 46 23.85 -10.13 -5.30
CA GLU A 46 22.40 -10.04 -5.47
C GLU A 46 21.64 -10.70 -4.30
N GLY A 47 22.00 -11.94 -3.93
CA GLY A 47 21.39 -12.67 -2.80
C GLY A 47 21.44 -11.97 -1.45
N ARG A 48 22.49 -11.17 -1.19
CA ARG A 48 22.60 -10.41 0.06
C ARG A 48 21.68 -9.19 0.06
N TYR A 49 21.53 -8.54 -1.07
CA TYR A 49 20.70 -7.35 -1.21
C TYR A 49 19.22 -7.66 -0.99
N ALA A 50 18.69 -8.75 -1.57
CA ALA A 50 17.30 -9.14 -1.35
C ALA A 50 17.00 -9.53 0.10
N LYS A 51 17.94 -10.23 0.75
CA LYS A 51 17.79 -10.59 2.17
C LYS A 51 17.61 -9.34 3.03
N LYS A 52 18.41 -8.28 2.80
CA LYS A 52 18.28 -6.99 3.50
C LYS A 52 16.90 -6.35 3.27
N ILE A 53 16.36 -6.39 2.04
CA ILE A 53 15.02 -5.87 1.74
C ILE A 53 13.93 -6.64 2.51
N ILE A 54 13.99 -7.97 2.53
CA ILE A 54 13.02 -8.82 3.22
C ILE A 54 13.08 -8.60 4.74
N GLU A 55 14.28 -8.52 5.31
CA GLU A 55 14.47 -8.26 6.74
C GLU A 55 13.88 -6.90 7.13
N ASN A 56 14.15 -5.85 6.35
CA ASN A 56 13.55 -4.53 6.56
C ASN A 56 12.02 -4.56 6.50
N LEU A 57 11.43 -5.30 5.55
CA LEU A 57 9.97 -5.47 5.45
C LEU A 57 9.37 -6.22 6.65
N LYS A 58 10.12 -7.15 7.26
CA LYS A 58 9.69 -7.89 8.46
C LYS A 58 9.78 -7.05 9.73
N GLU A 59 10.80 -6.20 9.87
CA GLU A 59 11.02 -5.33 11.04
C GLU A 59 9.97 -4.19 11.14
N GLU A 60 9.42 -3.71 10.03
CA GLU A 60 8.25 -2.79 9.99
C GLU A 60 6.92 -3.47 10.43
N GLY A 61 7.03 -4.65 11.04
CA GLY A 61 5.98 -5.59 11.43
C GLY A 61 5.05 -5.17 12.56
N ALA A 62 5.30 -4.06 13.28
CA ALA A 62 4.60 -3.65 14.51
C ALA A 62 3.06 -3.74 14.42
N PHE A 63 2.46 -3.38 13.29
CA PHE A 63 1.01 -3.48 13.06
C PHE A 63 0.45 -4.92 13.14
N LEU A 64 1.18 -5.96 12.72
CA LEU A 64 0.69 -7.35 12.89
C LEU A 64 0.82 -7.84 14.31
N GLY A 65 1.94 -7.50 14.97
CA GLY A 65 2.08 -7.80 16.38
C GLY A 65 0.89 -7.22 17.14
N ASN A 66 0.46 -6.02 16.74
CA ASN A 66 -0.71 -5.36 17.30
C ASN A 66 -2.03 -6.07 16.92
N ILE A 67 -2.28 -6.40 15.64
CA ILE A 67 -3.50 -7.17 15.25
C ILE A 67 -3.57 -8.50 16.00
N LYS A 68 -2.47 -9.26 16.03
CA LYS A 68 -2.40 -10.54 16.72
C LYS A 68 -2.71 -10.40 18.21
N LYS A 69 -2.13 -9.39 18.87
CA LYS A 69 -2.44 -9.08 20.28
C LYS A 69 -3.93 -8.79 20.48
N LEU A 70 -4.58 -8.03 19.58
CA LEU A 70 -6.01 -7.72 19.68
C LEU A 70 -6.90 -8.96 19.41
N SER A 71 -6.49 -9.88 18.53
CA SER A 71 -7.25 -11.11 18.29
C SER A 71 -7.13 -12.14 19.41
N GLU A 72 -6.05 -12.10 20.19
CA GLU A 72 -5.76 -13.09 21.24
C GLU A 72 -6.19 -12.64 22.63
N HIS A 73 -6.30 -11.32 22.87
CA HIS A 73 -6.59 -10.75 24.19
C HIS A 73 -7.90 -9.97 24.19
N SER A 74 -8.58 -9.95 25.35
CA SER A 74 -9.61 -8.93 25.58
C SER A 74 -8.97 -7.55 25.49
N HIS A 75 -9.65 -6.58 24.90
CA HIS A 75 -9.05 -5.28 24.65
C HIS A 75 -10.07 -4.15 24.52
N GLU A 76 -9.57 -2.93 24.73
CA GLU A 76 -10.27 -1.69 24.44
C GLU A 76 -9.46 -0.88 23.42
N THR A 77 -10.10 -0.47 22.33
CA THR A 77 -9.55 0.39 21.28
C THR A 77 -10.30 1.71 21.27
N GLU A 78 -9.60 2.79 21.55
CA GLU A 78 -10.12 4.15 21.46
C GLU A 78 -9.53 4.80 20.22
N ARG A 79 -10.39 5.33 19.35
CA ARG A 79 -10.00 6.06 18.14
C ARG A 79 -10.65 7.42 18.15
N GLU A 80 -9.87 8.45 17.91
CA GLU A 80 -10.35 9.80 17.66
C GLU A 80 -10.02 10.19 16.23
N TYR A 81 -10.98 10.79 15.53
CA TYR A 81 -10.80 11.36 14.21
C TYR A 81 -11.28 12.80 14.19
N SER A 82 -10.47 13.68 13.62
CA SER A 82 -10.80 15.07 13.37
C SER A 82 -10.43 15.44 11.94
N LEU A 83 -11.30 16.18 11.29
CA LEU A 83 -11.10 16.73 9.96
C LEU A 83 -11.09 18.24 10.09
N SER A 84 -10.15 18.91 9.45
CA SER A 84 -10.14 20.37 9.33
C SER A 84 -10.09 20.78 7.88
N ILE A 85 -10.81 21.85 7.53
CA ILE A 85 -10.83 22.39 6.17
C ILE A 85 -10.55 23.89 6.25
N ASP A 86 -9.40 24.30 5.74
CA ASP A 86 -9.04 25.70 5.60
C ASP A 86 -9.37 26.16 4.18
N LEU A 87 -10.44 26.95 4.07
CA LEU A 87 -10.95 27.44 2.79
C LEU A 87 -11.32 28.91 2.91
N ASP A 88 -10.73 29.76 2.07
CA ASP A 88 -11.14 31.15 1.97
C ASP A 88 -12.43 31.27 1.16
N THR A 89 -13.55 31.06 1.84
CA THR A 89 -14.91 31.04 1.27
C THR A 89 -15.28 32.37 0.60
N SER A 90 -14.64 33.48 0.99
CA SER A 90 -14.86 34.79 0.39
C SER A 90 -14.44 34.88 -1.08
N LYS A 91 -13.58 33.96 -1.53
CA LYS A 91 -13.06 33.89 -2.90
C LYS A 91 -13.76 32.86 -3.78
N ILE A 92 -14.72 32.11 -3.23
CA ILE A 92 -15.41 31.02 -3.92
C ILE A 92 -16.77 31.51 -4.38
N ASN A 93 -16.84 31.97 -5.63
CA ASN A 93 -18.10 32.32 -6.28
C ASN A 93 -18.56 31.16 -7.18
N ILE A 94 -19.02 30.06 -6.57
CA ILE A 94 -19.65 28.98 -7.33
C ILE A 94 -21.15 29.30 -7.40
N PRO A 95 -21.74 29.50 -8.59
CA PRO A 95 -23.18 29.67 -8.73
C PRO A 95 -23.86 28.30 -8.57
N ILE A 96 -23.85 27.77 -7.36
CA ILE A 96 -24.70 26.67 -6.94
C ILE A 96 -25.99 27.31 -6.48
N GLY A 97 -27.13 26.93 -7.04
CA GLY A 97 -28.42 27.45 -6.59
C GLY A 97 -28.64 27.12 -5.12
N GLY A 98 -28.60 28.14 -4.25
CA GLY A 98 -28.67 28.01 -2.79
C GLY A 98 -27.49 28.71 -2.12
N SER A 99 -27.75 29.57 -1.14
CA SER A 99 -26.71 30.22 -0.34
C SER A 99 -26.17 29.23 0.70
N ILE A 100 -25.33 28.28 0.28
CA ILE A 100 -24.63 27.38 1.21
C ILE A 100 -23.59 28.20 1.97
N ASP A 101 -23.73 28.29 3.29
CA ASP A 101 -22.76 28.97 4.16
C ASP A 101 -21.55 28.05 4.43
N LEU A 102 -20.61 28.05 3.48
CA LEU A 102 -19.40 27.25 3.55
C LEU A 102 -18.54 27.57 4.79
N THR A 103 -18.59 28.81 5.29
CA THR A 103 -17.78 29.24 6.45
C THR A 103 -18.26 28.54 7.72
N SER A 104 -19.59 28.54 7.94
CA SER A 104 -20.19 27.83 9.07
C SER A 104 -19.97 26.32 8.98
N ILE A 105 -19.96 25.73 7.77
CA ILE A 105 -19.67 24.30 7.57
C ILE A 105 -18.20 23.99 7.91
N THR A 106 -17.24 24.80 7.47
CA THR A 106 -15.82 24.59 7.78
C THR A 106 -15.54 24.76 9.28
N GLU A 107 -16.11 25.79 9.92
CA GLU A 107 -15.99 26.00 11.37
C GLU A 107 -16.59 24.83 12.16
N LEU A 108 -17.72 24.27 11.70
CA LEU A 108 -18.34 23.12 12.32
C LEU A 108 -17.45 21.88 12.22
N LEU A 109 -16.89 21.61 11.04
CA LEU A 109 -15.99 20.45 10.82
C LEU A 109 -14.72 20.56 11.67
N ASP A 110 -14.10 21.74 11.73
CA ASP A 110 -12.90 21.99 12.54
C ASP A 110 -13.13 21.73 14.03
N ASN A 111 -14.35 21.97 14.52
CA ASN A 111 -14.76 21.72 15.90
C ASN A 111 -15.44 20.36 16.11
N SER A 112 -15.52 19.54 15.06
CA SER A 112 -16.12 18.21 15.11
C SER A 112 -15.07 17.13 15.37
N LYS A 113 -15.45 16.14 16.18
CA LYS A 113 -14.63 14.96 16.44
C LYS A 113 -15.50 13.72 16.42
N LEU A 114 -15.05 12.69 15.71
CA LEU A 114 -15.61 11.35 15.80
C LEU A 114 -14.77 10.53 16.78
N VAL A 115 -15.39 10.02 17.84
CA VAL A 115 -14.74 9.12 18.80
C VAL A 115 -15.37 7.74 18.67
N ILE A 116 -14.54 6.73 18.43
CA ILE A 116 -14.95 5.33 18.38
C ILE A 116 -14.28 4.60 19.53
N ASN A 117 -15.07 4.01 20.42
CA ASN A 117 -14.59 3.15 21.50
C ASN A 117 -15.07 1.73 21.24
N GLU A 118 -14.13 0.81 20.99
CA GLU A 118 -14.41 -0.59 20.78
C GLU A 118 -13.88 -1.40 21.96
N LYS A 119 -14.74 -2.20 22.60
CA LYS A 119 -14.34 -3.21 23.58
C LYS A 119 -14.60 -4.58 22.99
N SER A 120 -13.64 -5.49 23.07
CA SER A 120 -13.82 -6.85 22.54
C SER A 120 -13.20 -7.89 23.43
N ASN A 121 -13.88 -9.03 23.55
CA ASN A 121 -13.38 -10.24 24.16
C ASN A 121 -13.51 -11.38 23.14
N PRO A 122 -12.41 -11.70 22.41
CA PRO A 122 -12.42 -12.74 21.40
C PRO A 122 -12.78 -14.13 21.95
N GLU A 123 -12.34 -14.48 23.17
CA GLU A 123 -12.64 -15.78 23.79
C GLU A 123 -14.14 -15.98 24.04
N LYS A 124 -14.83 -14.90 24.42
CA LYS A 124 -16.29 -14.91 24.67
C LYS A 124 -17.11 -14.52 23.44
N ASN A 125 -16.47 -14.23 22.31
CA ASN A 125 -17.10 -13.68 21.11
C ASN A 125 -17.99 -12.44 21.41
N GLN A 126 -17.48 -11.54 22.25
CA GLN A 126 -18.17 -10.30 22.65
C GLN A 126 -17.51 -9.08 22.01
N LYS A 127 -18.32 -8.13 21.55
CA LYS A 127 -17.87 -6.81 21.08
C LYS A 127 -18.89 -5.73 21.45
N ILE A 128 -18.41 -4.59 21.91
CA ILE A 128 -19.19 -3.37 22.11
C ILE A 128 -18.50 -2.26 21.33
N THR A 129 -19.23 -1.56 20.48
CA THR A 129 -18.76 -0.43 19.67
C THR A 129 -19.59 0.79 20.03
N GLY A 130 -18.97 1.76 20.67
CA GLY A 130 -19.51 3.10 20.87
C GLY A 130 -19.00 4.04 19.79
N ILE A 131 -19.88 4.81 19.16
CA ILE A 131 -19.56 5.87 18.21
C ILE A 131 -20.17 7.17 18.73
N ASP A 132 -19.32 8.13 19.05
CA ASP A 132 -19.71 9.45 19.49
C ASP A 132 -19.32 10.49 18.44
N VAL A 133 -20.30 11.29 18.00
CA VAL A 133 -20.05 12.50 17.21
C VAL A 133 -20.10 13.68 18.16
N LEU A 134 -18.96 14.33 18.37
CA LEU A 134 -18.83 15.51 19.22
C LEU A 134 -18.71 16.77 18.38
N ILE A 135 -19.40 17.82 18.79
CA ILE A 135 -19.26 19.18 18.26
C ILE A 135 -18.94 20.09 19.44
N ASN A 136 -17.84 20.85 19.36
CA ASN A 136 -17.34 21.67 20.48
C ASN A 136 -17.18 20.83 21.77
N ASN A 137 -16.65 19.60 21.64
CA ASN A 137 -16.53 18.60 22.72
C ASN A 137 -17.86 18.23 23.42
N THR A 138 -19.01 18.58 22.84
CA THR A 138 -20.32 18.15 23.32
C THR A 138 -20.83 17.04 22.42
N LYS A 139 -21.26 15.92 23.03
CA LYS A 139 -21.81 14.76 22.32
C LYS A 139 -23.13 15.13 21.65
N LEU A 140 -23.15 15.14 20.32
CA LEU A 140 -24.36 15.37 19.52
C LEU A 140 -25.09 14.05 19.23
N ILE A 141 -24.34 13.03 18.83
CA ILE A 141 -24.85 11.70 18.55
C ILE A 141 -24.03 10.69 19.34
N ASP A 142 -24.70 9.78 20.02
CA ASP A 142 -24.11 8.54 20.50
C ASP A 142 -24.83 7.33 19.92
N PHE A 143 -24.02 6.38 19.47
CA PHE A 143 -24.48 5.11 18.94
C PHE A 143 -23.72 4.01 19.67
N ILE A 144 -24.44 2.99 20.12
CA ILE A 144 -23.86 1.82 20.77
C ILE A 144 -24.36 0.59 20.00
N ALA A 145 -23.42 -0.20 19.50
CA ALA A 145 -23.68 -1.55 19.03
C ALA A 145 -23.02 -2.54 19.98
N ALA A 146 -23.75 -3.55 20.42
CA ALA A 146 -23.25 -4.64 21.22
C ALA A 146 -23.53 -5.96 20.52
N PHE A 147 -22.56 -6.87 20.56
CA PHE A 147 -22.63 -8.18 19.94
C PHE A 147 -22.06 -9.24 20.88
N GLU A 148 -22.80 -10.33 21.05
CA GLU A 148 -22.36 -11.52 21.76
C GLU A 148 -22.93 -12.77 21.09
N ASN A 149 -22.05 -13.61 20.54
CA ASN A 149 -22.41 -14.84 19.83
C ASN A 149 -23.32 -14.62 18.61
N ASP A 150 -24.63 -14.66 18.80
CA ASP A 150 -25.64 -14.41 17.75
C ASP A 150 -26.62 -13.29 18.17
N ILE A 151 -26.43 -12.69 19.34
CA ILE A 151 -27.26 -11.59 19.84
C ILE A 151 -26.61 -10.29 19.40
N PHE A 152 -27.37 -9.49 18.65
CA PHE A 152 -27.00 -8.15 18.25
C PHE A 152 -27.91 -7.14 18.91
N ALA A 153 -27.35 -6.08 19.47
CA ALA A 153 -28.08 -5.00 20.08
C ALA A 153 -27.61 -3.64 19.58
N LEU A 154 -28.56 -2.74 19.33
CA LEU A 154 -28.33 -1.37 18.90
C LEU A 154 -29.01 -0.40 19.84
N SER A 155 -28.35 0.70 20.16
CA SER A 155 -28.94 1.83 20.86
C SER A 155 -28.42 3.14 20.28
N ILE A 156 -29.31 4.13 20.17
CA ILE A 156 -28.96 5.51 19.84
C ILE A 156 -29.57 6.36 20.96
N PRO A 157 -28.97 6.43 22.16
CA PRO A 157 -29.63 6.99 23.35
C PRO A 157 -30.19 8.40 23.17
N VAL A 158 -29.52 9.26 22.38
CA VAL A 158 -30.04 10.60 22.05
C VAL A 158 -31.34 10.61 21.22
N VAL A 159 -31.66 9.51 20.55
CA VAL A 159 -32.89 9.33 19.77
C VAL A 159 -33.85 8.39 20.50
N PHE A 160 -33.39 7.24 20.98
CA PHE A 160 -34.22 6.20 21.58
C PHE A 160 -33.48 5.53 22.74
N ASP A 161 -34.09 5.56 23.93
CA ASP A 161 -33.47 5.20 25.22
C ASP A 161 -33.27 3.69 25.43
N LYS A 162 -33.89 2.85 24.60
CA LYS A 162 -33.82 1.38 24.72
C LYS A 162 -32.88 0.76 23.70
N TYR A 163 -32.43 -0.46 24.01
CA TYR A 163 -31.73 -1.32 23.05
C TYR A 163 -32.73 -2.03 22.14
N ILE A 164 -32.49 -1.99 20.84
CA ILE A 164 -33.13 -2.87 19.86
C ILE A 164 -32.27 -4.13 19.79
N VAL A 165 -32.84 -5.29 20.12
CA VAL A 165 -32.12 -6.56 20.23
C VAL A 165 -32.64 -7.54 19.21
N ALA A 166 -31.74 -8.24 18.52
CA ALA A 166 -32.06 -9.30 17.59
C ALA A 166 -31.20 -10.54 17.88
N ASP A 167 -31.84 -11.71 17.95
CA ASP A 167 -31.20 -13.02 17.84
C ASP A 167 -31.08 -13.39 16.36
N LEU A 168 -29.83 -13.52 15.90
CA LEU A 168 -29.45 -13.76 14.52
C LEU A 168 -29.15 -15.24 14.22
N SER A 169 -29.33 -16.14 15.19
CA SER A 169 -29.12 -17.59 15.01
C SER A 169 -30.11 -18.21 14.01
N LYS A 170 -31.20 -17.49 13.68
CA LYS A 170 -32.21 -17.84 12.67
C LYS A 170 -32.44 -16.66 11.70
N PRO A 171 -31.48 -16.39 10.79
CA PRO A 171 -31.53 -15.21 9.94
C PRO A 171 -32.73 -15.21 8.96
N GLU A 172 -33.30 -16.39 8.68
CA GLU A 172 -34.46 -16.54 7.79
C GLU A 172 -35.77 -16.02 8.40
N ASP A 173 -35.89 -15.99 9.73
CA ASP A 173 -37.13 -15.65 10.44
C ASP A 173 -37.12 -14.21 11.01
N ALA A 174 -35.95 -13.69 11.39
CA ALA A 174 -35.85 -12.39 12.09
C ALA A 174 -35.73 -11.18 11.14
N ILE A 175 -35.12 -11.33 9.96
CA ILE A 175 -34.67 -10.18 9.15
C ILE A 175 -34.74 -10.49 7.65
N LYS A 176 -35.84 -10.13 6.99
CA LYS A 176 -35.94 -10.10 5.51
C LYS A 176 -35.23 -8.89 4.87
N ASP A 177 -34.65 -8.00 5.67
CA ASP A 177 -34.09 -6.72 5.22
C ASP A 177 -32.56 -6.80 5.01
N SER A 178 -32.11 -6.52 3.79
CA SER A 178 -30.70 -6.60 3.38
C SER A 178 -29.79 -5.63 4.16
N ASP A 179 -30.34 -4.54 4.69
CA ASP A 179 -29.54 -3.46 5.27
C ASP A 179 -29.05 -3.78 6.69
N LEU A 180 -29.84 -4.50 7.49
CA LEU A 180 -29.43 -4.94 8.84
C LEU A 180 -28.42 -6.09 8.79
N LYS A 181 -28.56 -7.01 7.82
CA LYS A 181 -27.56 -8.06 7.57
C LYS A 181 -26.22 -7.45 7.14
N ASN A 182 -26.25 -6.43 6.29
CA ASN A 182 -25.05 -5.70 5.89
C ASN A 182 -24.40 -4.95 7.08
N LEU A 183 -25.21 -4.34 7.96
CA LEU A 183 -24.71 -3.68 9.17
C LEU A 183 -24.09 -4.67 10.16
N TYR A 184 -24.70 -5.84 10.33
CA TYR A 184 -24.18 -6.95 11.13
C TYR A 184 -22.79 -7.41 10.66
N ASN A 185 -22.64 -7.68 9.36
CA ASN A 185 -21.36 -8.10 8.78
C ASN A 185 -20.25 -7.06 9.00
N LYS A 186 -20.59 -5.76 8.99
CA LYS A 186 -19.64 -4.66 9.22
C LYS A 186 -19.25 -4.45 10.68
N LEU A 187 -20.17 -4.73 11.62
CA LEU A 187 -19.96 -4.48 13.05
C LEU A 187 -19.47 -5.71 13.82
N SER A 188 -19.57 -6.90 13.24
CA SER A 188 -19.10 -8.16 13.83
C SER A 188 -17.61 -8.12 14.23
N PRO A 189 -17.21 -8.74 15.35
CA PRO A 189 -15.80 -8.86 15.77
C PRO A 189 -14.90 -9.57 14.76
N ALA A 190 -15.47 -10.26 13.77
CA ALA A 190 -14.71 -10.88 12.69
C ALA A 190 -14.31 -9.90 11.57
N ALA A 191 -14.79 -8.65 11.51
CA ALA A 191 -14.51 -7.75 10.40
C ALA A 191 -13.10 -7.12 10.51
N ASN A 192 -12.07 -7.78 9.97
CA ASN A 192 -10.76 -7.14 9.78
C ASN A 192 -10.83 -6.12 8.63
N VAL A 193 -10.22 -4.94 8.81
CA VAL A 193 -10.03 -3.96 7.73
C VAL A 193 -8.95 -4.48 6.76
N ILE A 194 -9.29 -4.61 5.48
CA ILE A 194 -8.32 -4.97 4.44
C ILE A 194 -7.33 -3.82 4.29
N THR A 195 -6.05 -4.12 4.53
CA THR A 195 -4.95 -3.17 4.26
C THR A 195 -3.90 -3.82 3.38
N PRO A 196 -3.18 -3.06 2.53
CA PRO A 196 -2.04 -3.60 1.76
C PRO A 196 -0.99 -4.27 2.66
N LYS A 197 -0.79 -3.74 3.87
CA LYS A 197 0.06 -4.37 4.88
C LYS A 197 -0.51 -5.70 5.38
N GLY A 198 -1.83 -5.82 5.57
CA GLY A 198 -2.49 -7.07 5.96
C GLY A 198 -2.30 -8.19 4.93
N ILE A 199 -2.53 -7.88 3.64
CA ILE A 199 -2.35 -8.83 2.54
C ILE A 199 -0.89 -9.28 2.42
N LEU A 200 0.07 -8.36 2.45
CA LEU A 200 1.51 -8.70 2.37
C LEU A 200 1.98 -9.59 3.53
N LYS A 201 1.24 -9.61 4.63
CA LYS A 201 1.61 -10.26 5.87
C LYS A 201 0.86 -11.56 6.12
N SER A 202 -0.24 -11.83 5.42
CA SER A 202 -0.82 -13.17 5.30
C SER A 202 0.04 -14.07 4.41
N LEU A 203 0.91 -13.49 3.58
CA LEU A 203 1.88 -14.25 2.81
C LEU A 203 2.87 -14.97 3.74
N SER A 204 2.88 -16.29 3.65
CA SER A 204 3.88 -17.18 4.21
C SER A 204 5.05 -17.34 3.24
N PHE A 205 6.25 -17.23 3.81
CA PHE A 205 7.52 -17.55 3.15
C PHE A 205 8.29 -18.45 4.10
N ASP A 206 7.78 -19.67 4.31
CA ASP A 206 8.45 -20.64 5.17
C ASP A 206 9.91 -20.81 4.70
N GLU A 207 10.84 -20.83 5.66
CA GLU A 207 12.28 -20.75 5.35
C GLU A 207 12.72 -21.95 4.49
N LYS A 208 12.11 -23.12 4.70
CA LYS A 208 12.50 -24.36 4.03
C LYS A 208 12.14 -24.34 2.55
N ASN A 209 10.90 -24.00 2.18
CA ASN A 209 10.53 -23.90 0.77
C ASN A 209 11.16 -22.67 0.12
N SER A 210 11.27 -21.55 0.85
CA SER A 210 11.98 -20.36 0.37
C SER A 210 13.43 -20.68 0.00
N ASP A 211 14.15 -21.45 0.84
CA ASP A 211 15.51 -21.89 0.54
C ASP A 211 15.59 -22.90 -0.62
N ARG A 212 14.58 -23.77 -0.77
CA ARG A 212 14.50 -24.69 -1.92
C ARG A 212 14.28 -23.94 -3.23
N VAL A 213 13.33 -23.00 -3.24
CA VAL A 213 13.09 -22.05 -4.34
C VAL A 213 14.39 -21.35 -4.70
N LYS A 214 15.03 -20.73 -3.70
CA LYS A 214 16.31 -20.04 -3.82
C LYS A 214 17.38 -20.90 -4.47
N LYS A 215 17.54 -22.14 -4.02
CA LYS A 215 18.55 -23.09 -4.54
C LYS A 215 18.25 -23.49 -5.98
N ASN A 216 16.99 -23.73 -6.32
CA ASN A 216 16.57 -24.13 -7.66
C ASN A 216 16.81 -23.00 -8.67
N TYR A 217 16.38 -21.78 -8.35
CA TYR A 217 16.66 -20.63 -9.22
C TYR A 217 18.15 -20.31 -9.30
N LYS A 218 18.93 -20.46 -8.21
CA LYS A 218 20.39 -20.36 -8.28
C LYS A 218 21.01 -21.31 -9.30
N LYS A 219 20.54 -22.56 -9.33
CA LYS A 219 20.99 -23.56 -10.29
C LYS A 219 20.68 -23.12 -11.72
N VAL A 220 19.43 -22.73 -11.98
CA VAL A 220 18.95 -22.26 -13.29
C VAL A 220 19.76 -21.07 -13.81
N LEU A 221 19.99 -20.07 -12.96
CA LEU A 221 20.78 -18.90 -13.31
C LEU A 221 22.24 -19.28 -13.58
N ASN A 222 22.79 -20.19 -12.78
CA ASN A 222 24.12 -20.74 -13.00
C ASN A 222 24.21 -21.67 -14.23
N GLU A 223 23.11 -22.16 -14.78
CA GLU A 223 23.14 -22.94 -16.03
C GLU A 223 22.87 -22.06 -17.26
N SER A 224 22.15 -20.95 -17.07
CA SER A 224 21.71 -20.08 -18.17
C SER A 224 22.72 -18.99 -18.55
N ILE A 225 23.58 -18.58 -17.62
CA ILE A 225 24.61 -17.54 -17.84
C ILE A 225 25.95 -18.22 -18.15
N ASN A 226 26.53 -17.94 -19.31
CA ASN A 226 27.84 -18.45 -19.71
C ASN A 226 28.98 -17.64 -19.05
N LYS A 227 30.17 -18.22 -18.92
CA LYS A 227 31.31 -17.53 -18.28
C LYS A 227 31.77 -16.33 -19.10
N GLU A 228 31.67 -16.46 -20.42
CA GLU A 228 32.10 -15.52 -21.44
C GLU A 228 31.22 -14.27 -21.46
N GLN A 229 30.00 -14.36 -20.92
CA GLN A 229 29.05 -13.25 -20.80
C GLN A 229 29.37 -12.32 -19.63
N VAL A 230 30.26 -12.72 -18.71
CA VAL A 230 30.53 -11.98 -17.47
C VAL A 230 32.01 -11.63 -17.37
N SER A 231 32.32 -10.34 -17.34
CA SER A 231 33.67 -9.83 -17.07
C SER A 231 33.75 -9.15 -15.70
N LEU A 232 34.95 -9.08 -15.13
CA LEU A 232 35.23 -8.46 -13.83
C LEU A 232 36.46 -7.57 -13.94
N GLU A 233 36.29 -6.28 -13.69
CA GLU A 233 37.36 -5.31 -13.55
C GLU A 233 37.48 -4.91 -12.06
N LYS A 234 38.70 -4.85 -11.53
CA LYS A 234 38.96 -4.53 -10.12
C LYS A 234 39.46 -3.10 -9.97
N ASN A 235 39.18 -2.49 -8.82
CA ASN A 235 39.65 -1.15 -8.43
C ASN A 235 39.19 -0.03 -9.38
N VAL A 236 38.01 -0.18 -9.96
CA VAL A 236 37.38 0.86 -10.78
C VAL A 236 36.92 2.00 -9.85
N PRO A 237 37.34 3.25 -10.08
CA PRO A 237 36.83 4.39 -9.32
C PRO A 237 35.36 4.62 -9.66
N PHE A 238 34.54 4.80 -8.62
CA PHE A 238 33.10 4.99 -8.76
C PHE A 238 32.61 6.00 -7.72
N LYS A 239 31.91 7.04 -8.18
CA LYS A 239 31.44 8.12 -7.33
C LYS A 239 29.97 7.92 -6.95
N VAL A 240 29.66 7.98 -5.65
CA VAL A 240 28.29 7.94 -5.11
C VAL A 240 28.11 9.15 -4.20
N GLY A 241 27.33 10.13 -4.65
CA GLY A 241 27.22 11.41 -3.95
C GLY A 241 28.59 12.08 -3.78
N GLU A 242 28.96 12.32 -2.53
CA GLU A 242 30.27 12.87 -2.13
C GLU A 242 31.39 11.82 -1.98
N PHE A 243 31.08 10.53 -2.10
CA PHE A 243 32.02 9.45 -1.83
C PHE A 243 32.70 8.93 -3.10
N ASP A 244 34.03 8.92 -3.09
CA ASP A 244 34.84 8.19 -4.06
C ASP A 244 35.12 6.77 -3.56
N LEU A 245 34.52 5.80 -4.23
CA LEU A 245 34.60 4.39 -3.89
C LEU A 245 35.49 3.63 -4.89
N LYS A 246 36.32 2.72 -4.38
CA LYS A 246 37.01 1.72 -5.21
C LYS A 246 36.14 0.49 -5.32
N CYS A 247 35.65 0.21 -6.53
CA CYS A 247 34.71 -0.87 -6.77
C CYS A 247 35.32 -1.97 -7.62
N SER A 248 34.74 -3.15 -7.54
CA SER A 248 34.85 -4.14 -8.61
C SER A 248 33.66 -3.96 -9.55
N LYS A 249 33.91 -3.76 -10.84
CA LYS A 249 32.89 -3.64 -11.88
C LYS A 249 32.67 -5.00 -12.51
N LEU A 250 31.46 -5.53 -12.40
CA LEU A 250 31.01 -6.70 -13.15
C LEU A 250 30.24 -6.21 -14.35
N THR A 251 30.62 -6.67 -15.55
CA THR A 251 29.85 -6.40 -16.76
C THR A 251 29.22 -7.69 -17.24
N ILE A 252 27.94 -7.64 -17.56
CA ILE A 252 27.16 -8.77 -18.10
C ILE A 252 26.57 -8.33 -19.43
N LYS A 253 26.77 -9.16 -20.45
CA LYS A 253 26.17 -8.95 -21.78
C LYS A 253 25.27 -10.11 -22.14
N PHE A 254 24.02 -9.81 -22.47
CA PHE A 254 23.05 -10.77 -22.99
C PHE A 254 22.67 -10.44 -24.41
N GLU A 255 22.71 -11.44 -25.29
CA GLU A 255 22.06 -11.36 -26.59
C GLU A 255 20.60 -11.80 -26.47
N LYS A 256 19.81 -11.61 -27.54
CA LYS A 256 18.40 -12.02 -27.60
C LYS A 256 18.22 -13.52 -27.31
N SER A 257 19.06 -14.36 -27.88
CA SER A 257 19.03 -15.81 -27.70
C SER A 257 19.33 -16.23 -26.25
N ASP A 258 20.23 -15.51 -25.58
CA ASP A 258 20.56 -15.76 -24.18
C ASP A 258 19.41 -15.38 -23.25
N LEU A 259 18.75 -14.25 -23.53
CA LEU A 259 17.57 -13.81 -22.77
C LEU A 259 16.40 -14.77 -22.97
N GLN A 260 16.16 -15.23 -24.21
CA GLN A 260 15.16 -16.27 -24.52
C GLN A 260 15.42 -17.54 -23.71
N ARG A 261 16.66 -18.04 -23.72
CA ARG A 261 17.07 -19.22 -22.95
C ARG A 261 16.88 -19.03 -21.45
N LEU A 262 17.28 -17.87 -20.91
CA LEU A 262 17.15 -17.54 -19.50
C LEU A 262 15.67 -17.54 -19.06
N VAL A 263 14.80 -16.86 -19.81
CA VAL A 263 13.36 -16.80 -19.54
C VAL A 263 12.73 -18.18 -19.60
N ALA A 264 13.04 -18.96 -20.64
CA ALA A 264 12.52 -20.32 -20.78
C ALA A 264 12.92 -21.20 -19.58
N ASN A 265 14.20 -21.18 -19.18
CA ASN A 265 14.70 -21.97 -18.07
C ASN A 265 14.12 -21.53 -16.72
N ILE A 266 13.88 -20.22 -16.51
CA ILE A 266 13.19 -19.71 -15.31
C ILE A 266 11.76 -20.22 -15.27
N MET A 267 11.03 -20.16 -16.39
CA MET A 267 9.64 -20.64 -16.46
C MET A 267 9.55 -22.14 -16.25
N ASP A 268 10.45 -22.93 -16.84
CA ASP A 268 10.50 -24.39 -16.63
C ASP A 268 10.78 -24.73 -15.17
N ALA A 269 11.76 -24.06 -14.56
CA ALA A 269 12.05 -24.28 -13.14
C ALA A 269 10.91 -23.85 -12.22
N THR A 270 10.15 -22.83 -12.59
CA THR A 270 8.94 -22.40 -11.86
C THR A 270 7.86 -23.47 -11.98
N ALA A 271 7.57 -23.93 -13.19
CA ALA A 271 6.54 -24.90 -13.50
C ALA A 271 6.77 -26.26 -12.84
N GLU A 272 8.03 -26.68 -12.69
CA GLU A 272 8.41 -27.96 -12.08
C GLU A 272 8.72 -27.86 -10.57
N SER A 273 8.70 -26.67 -9.97
CA SER A 273 9.09 -26.50 -8.56
C SER A 273 7.94 -26.74 -7.61
N ASP A 274 7.97 -27.88 -6.92
CA ASP A 274 7.09 -28.18 -5.78
C ASP A 274 7.10 -27.04 -4.75
N ALA A 275 8.28 -26.49 -4.46
CA ALA A 275 8.41 -25.44 -3.46
C ALA A 275 7.73 -24.12 -3.87
N VAL A 276 7.71 -23.79 -5.17
CA VAL A 276 6.97 -22.60 -5.66
C VAL A 276 5.47 -22.89 -5.62
N TYR A 277 5.06 -24.09 -6.03
CA TYR A 277 3.66 -24.51 -5.97
C TYR A 277 3.11 -24.45 -4.54
N GLU A 278 3.80 -25.07 -3.57
CA GLU A 278 3.36 -25.11 -2.17
C GLU A 278 3.29 -23.70 -1.57
N LEU A 279 4.31 -22.85 -1.78
CA LEU A 279 4.26 -21.45 -1.32
C LEU A 279 3.11 -20.66 -1.95
N THR A 280 2.85 -20.86 -3.24
CA THR A 280 1.75 -20.16 -3.93
C THR A 280 0.40 -20.63 -3.40
N LYS A 281 0.24 -21.95 -3.21
CA LYS A 281 -0.98 -22.55 -2.66
C LYS A 281 -1.24 -22.08 -1.24
N GLU A 282 -0.22 -22.13 -0.38
CA GLU A 282 -0.30 -21.65 0.99
C GLU A 282 -0.66 -20.16 1.05
N ASN A 283 -0.08 -19.34 0.17
CA ASN A 283 -0.41 -17.91 0.11
C ASN A 283 -1.81 -17.62 -0.40
N ILE A 284 -2.32 -18.37 -1.39
CA ILE A 284 -3.72 -18.27 -1.81
C ILE A 284 -4.64 -18.61 -0.64
N LYS A 285 -4.35 -19.72 0.06
CA LYS A 285 -5.10 -20.13 1.23
C LYS A 285 -5.05 -19.08 2.35
N ASN A 286 -3.89 -18.56 2.70
CA ASN A 286 -3.74 -17.57 3.77
C ASN A 286 -4.43 -16.24 3.42
N ILE A 287 -4.42 -15.84 2.15
CA ILE A 287 -5.21 -14.68 1.68
C ILE A 287 -6.70 -14.98 1.81
N TYR A 288 -7.15 -16.16 1.38
CA TYR A 288 -8.55 -16.56 1.54
C TYR A 288 -8.98 -16.58 3.01
N GLU A 289 -8.18 -17.18 3.91
CA GLU A 289 -8.44 -17.20 5.36
C GLU A 289 -8.44 -15.80 5.95
N PHE A 290 -7.53 -14.92 5.52
CA PHE A 290 -7.54 -13.51 5.91
C PHE A 290 -8.83 -12.83 5.50
N LEU A 291 -9.22 -12.93 4.22
CA LEU A 291 -10.42 -12.30 3.65
C LEU A 291 -11.72 -12.88 4.22
N LYS A 292 -11.74 -14.16 4.58
CA LYS A 292 -12.88 -14.81 5.24
C LYS A 292 -13.22 -14.16 6.57
N ASN A 293 -12.23 -13.59 7.24
CA ASN A 293 -12.38 -12.83 8.47
C ASN A 293 -12.40 -11.31 8.16
N THR A 294 -13.10 -10.89 7.11
CA THR A 294 -13.32 -9.47 6.77
C THR A 294 -14.78 -9.26 6.36
N GLU A 295 -15.19 -8.01 6.15
CA GLU A 295 -16.52 -7.63 5.65
C GLU A 295 -16.87 -8.22 4.25
N TYR A 296 -15.91 -8.81 3.55
CA TYR A 296 -16.07 -9.39 2.21
C TYR A 296 -16.27 -10.91 2.21
N SER A 297 -16.50 -11.55 3.37
CA SER A 297 -16.64 -13.01 3.49
C SER A 297 -17.66 -13.62 2.53
N ASP A 298 -18.74 -12.89 2.27
CA ASP A 298 -19.89 -13.33 1.46
C ASP A 298 -19.63 -13.18 -0.06
N GLU A 299 -18.57 -12.46 -0.45
CA GLU A 299 -18.17 -12.20 -1.84
C GLU A 299 -16.97 -13.07 -2.28
N LEU A 300 -16.55 -14.04 -1.47
CA LEU A 300 -15.35 -14.85 -1.73
C LEU A 300 -15.59 -16.04 -2.66
N GLY A 301 -16.77 -16.20 -3.28
CA GLY A 301 -17.11 -17.37 -4.10
C GLY A 301 -16.03 -17.72 -5.13
N ASP A 302 -15.60 -16.73 -5.92
CA ASP A 302 -14.55 -16.91 -6.93
C ASP A 302 -13.18 -17.27 -6.30
N ILE A 303 -12.86 -16.72 -5.12
CA ILE A 303 -11.57 -16.96 -4.44
C ILE A 303 -11.56 -18.34 -3.77
N GLN A 304 -12.69 -18.77 -3.21
CA GLN A 304 -12.89 -20.09 -2.65
C GLN A 304 -12.79 -21.16 -3.73
N ASP A 305 -13.43 -20.92 -4.89
CA ASP A 305 -13.31 -21.80 -6.05
C ASP A 305 -11.87 -21.86 -6.51
N ILE A 306 -11.17 -20.72 -6.64
CA ILE A 306 -9.74 -20.70 -6.99
C ILE A 306 -8.90 -21.50 -5.99
N GLU A 307 -9.11 -21.35 -4.68
CA GLU A 307 -8.37 -22.08 -3.63
C GLU A 307 -8.59 -23.59 -3.74
N ALA A 308 -9.86 -24.01 -3.84
CA ALA A 308 -10.25 -25.42 -3.94
C ALA A 308 -9.73 -26.07 -5.23
N ASP A 309 -9.74 -25.32 -6.33
CA ASP A 309 -9.35 -25.80 -7.65
C ASP A 309 -7.84 -25.65 -7.94
N PHE A 310 -7.04 -25.04 -7.05
CA PHE A 310 -5.63 -24.78 -7.29
C PHE A 310 -4.76 -26.04 -7.18
N THR A 311 -4.75 -26.82 -8.26
CA THR A 311 -3.93 -28.02 -8.39
C THR A 311 -2.56 -27.72 -8.98
N LYS A 312 -1.60 -28.61 -8.70
CA LYS A 312 -0.26 -28.56 -9.29
C LYS A 312 -0.29 -28.58 -10.82
N GLU A 313 -1.23 -29.32 -11.41
CA GLU A 313 -1.40 -29.39 -12.86
C GLU A 313 -1.87 -28.05 -13.44
N LYS A 314 -2.86 -27.40 -12.83
CA LYS A 314 -3.33 -26.07 -13.25
C LYS A 314 -2.25 -25.01 -13.07
N PHE A 315 -1.50 -25.05 -11.96
CA PHE A 315 -0.34 -24.20 -11.75
C PHE A 315 0.69 -24.36 -12.88
N LYS A 316 1.11 -25.60 -13.16
CA LYS A 316 2.06 -25.92 -14.24
C LYS A 316 1.56 -25.46 -15.61
N LYS A 317 0.28 -25.70 -15.90
CA LYS A 317 -0.36 -25.27 -17.16
C LYS A 317 -0.32 -23.74 -17.30
N GLY A 318 -0.68 -23.00 -16.26
CA GLY A 318 -0.66 -21.54 -16.25
C GLY A 318 0.74 -20.97 -16.53
N ILE A 319 1.78 -21.50 -15.89
CA ILE A 319 3.17 -21.09 -16.14
C ILE A 319 3.59 -21.41 -17.59
N ASN A 320 3.22 -22.57 -18.12
CA ASN A 320 3.53 -22.95 -19.51
C ASN A 320 2.81 -22.07 -20.53
N GLU A 321 1.58 -21.64 -20.26
CA GLU A 321 0.87 -20.68 -21.11
C GLU A 321 1.55 -19.31 -21.13
N ILE A 322 2.05 -18.84 -19.97
CA ILE A 322 2.85 -17.62 -19.87
C ILE A 322 4.14 -17.79 -20.68
N LYS A 323 4.86 -18.90 -20.50
CA LYS A 323 6.08 -19.22 -21.27
C LYS A 323 5.85 -19.12 -22.78
N ALA A 324 4.80 -19.78 -23.29
CA ALA A 324 4.49 -19.78 -24.72
C ALA A 324 4.15 -18.37 -25.26
N LYS A 325 3.47 -17.53 -24.46
CA LYS A 325 3.21 -16.13 -24.82
C LYS A 325 4.49 -15.31 -24.86
N LEU A 326 5.40 -15.53 -23.91
CA LEU A 326 6.70 -14.85 -23.87
C LEU A 326 7.60 -15.25 -25.04
N GLU A 327 7.67 -16.54 -25.38
CA GLU A 327 8.41 -17.04 -26.55
C GLU A 327 7.95 -16.35 -27.83
N LYS A 328 6.63 -16.29 -28.06
CA LYS A 328 6.05 -15.55 -29.20
C LYS A 328 6.34 -14.05 -29.15
N ALA A 329 6.43 -13.45 -27.96
CA ALA A 329 6.75 -12.04 -27.83
C ALA A 329 8.17 -11.73 -28.36
N PHE A 330 9.13 -12.64 -28.16
CA PHE A 330 10.49 -12.48 -28.69
C PHE A 330 10.56 -12.39 -30.21
N ASP A 331 9.63 -12.99 -30.95
CA ASP A 331 9.61 -12.89 -32.42
C ASP A 331 9.29 -11.48 -32.91
N ASN A 332 8.69 -10.64 -32.06
CA ASN A 332 8.20 -9.32 -32.44
C ASN A 332 9.21 -8.19 -32.20
N PHE A 333 10.41 -8.47 -31.70
CA PHE A 333 11.45 -7.46 -31.48
C PHE A 333 12.88 -7.95 -31.74
N GLU A 334 13.78 -7.00 -31.95
CA GLU A 334 15.22 -7.17 -32.07
C GLU A 334 15.92 -6.43 -30.93
N LEU A 335 17.10 -6.93 -30.55
CA LEU A 335 18.01 -6.32 -29.59
C LEU A 335 19.34 -6.01 -30.29
N PRO A 336 19.47 -4.91 -31.05
CA PRO A 336 20.64 -4.64 -31.87
C PRO A 336 21.95 -4.63 -31.08
N ASP A 337 21.92 -4.09 -29.86
CA ASP A 337 23.10 -3.96 -28.99
C ASP A 337 23.16 -5.03 -27.88
N GLY A 338 22.16 -5.93 -27.84
CA GLY A 338 21.88 -6.78 -26.69
C GLY A 338 21.49 -5.97 -25.45
N ILE A 339 21.54 -6.62 -24.29
CA ILE A 339 21.42 -5.97 -22.97
C ILE A 339 22.82 -5.92 -22.37
N ASN A 340 23.29 -4.71 -22.04
CA ASN A 340 24.54 -4.50 -21.33
C ASN A 340 24.23 -4.05 -19.91
N MET A 341 24.73 -4.78 -18.91
CA MET A 341 24.56 -4.46 -17.50
C MET A 341 25.92 -4.31 -16.84
N SER A 342 26.13 -3.23 -16.09
CA SER A 342 27.29 -3.08 -15.22
C SER A 342 26.85 -3.03 -13.76
N ILE A 343 27.59 -3.70 -12.88
CA ILE A 343 27.33 -3.72 -11.43
C ILE A 343 28.60 -3.33 -10.72
N TYR A 344 28.51 -2.31 -9.87
CA TYR A 344 29.62 -1.77 -9.10
C TYR A 344 29.52 -2.28 -7.68
N ILE A 345 30.53 -3.04 -7.25
CA ILE A 345 30.59 -3.66 -5.94
C ILE A 345 31.69 -3.01 -5.12
N ASN A 346 31.33 -2.37 -4.01
CA ASN A 346 32.30 -1.97 -2.99
C ASN A 346 32.30 -3.02 -1.88
N LYS A 347 33.45 -3.67 -1.65
CA LYS A 347 33.61 -4.79 -0.70
C LYS A 347 32.63 -5.94 -0.97
N LYS A 348 31.42 -5.89 -0.39
CA LYS A 348 30.36 -6.91 -0.49
C LYS A 348 28.99 -6.35 -0.85
N GLU A 349 28.91 -5.05 -1.11
CA GLU A 349 27.67 -4.31 -1.34
C GLU A 349 27.62 -3.78 -2.76
N ILE A 350 26.43 -3.83 -3.36
CA ILE A 350 26.18 -3.19 -4.66
C ILE A 350 25.96 -1.71 -4.39
N VAL A 351 26.87 -0.90 -4.92
CA VAL A 351 26.81 0.56 -4.80
C VAL A 351 26.42 1.25 -6.09
N GLY A 352 26.30 0.48 -7.18
CA GLY A 352 25.70 0.99 -8.41
C GLY A 352 25.36 -0.09 -9.42
N ARG A 353 24.43 0.22 -10.31
CA ARG A 353 24.04 -0.61 -11.46
C ARG A 353 23.76 0.27 -12.67
N THR A 354 24.23 -0.12 -13.83
CA THR A 354 23.75 0.44 -15.10
C THR A 354 23.16 -0.66 -15.96
N ILE A 355 22.10 -0.34 -16.71
CA ILE A 355 21.51 -1.22 -17.72
C ILE A 355 21.26 -0.38 -18.96
N ASP A 356 21.77 -0.82 -20.10
CA ASP A 356 21.55 -0.16 -21.38
C ASP A 356 21.10 -1.21 -22.40
N THR A 357 19.99 -0.93 -23.08
CA THR A 357 19.46 -1.78 -24.14
C THR A 357 18.69 -0.97 -25.17
N LYS A 358 18.68 -1.45 -26.40
CA LYS A 358 17.88 -0.91 -27.50
C LYS A 358 16.94 -1.96 -28.03
N PHE A 359 15.70 -1.56 -28.25
CA PHE A 359 14.66 -2.39 -28.85
C PHE A 359 14.28 -1.83 -30.21
N LYS A 360 14.11 -2.72 -31.17
CA LYS A 360 13.58 -2.41 -32.51
C LYS A 360 12.50 -3.42 -32.86
N THR A 361 11.51 -3.03 -33.65
CA THR A 361 10.60 -4.03 -34.25
C THR A 361 11.11 -4.39 -35.64
N PRO A 362 11.03 -5.66 -36.08
CA PRO A 362 11.56 -6.06 -37.39
C PRO A 362 10.98 -5.26 -38.58
N ALA A 363 9.78 -4.72 -38.42
CA ALA A 363 9.05 -3.98 -39.46
C ALA A 363 9.16 -2.44 -39.35
N SER A 364 9.97 -1.89 -38.44
CA SER A 364 10.10 -0.44 -38.25
C SER A 364 11.53 -0.05 -37.89
N ASP A 365 12.00 1.08 -38.42
CA ASP A 365 13.27 1.70 -38.02
C ASP A 365 13.20 2.47 -36.70
N ASN A 366 12.02 2.55 -36.08
CA ASN A 366 11.88 3.17 -34.78
C ASN A 366 12.57 2.33 -33.71
N THR A 367 13.31 3.00 -32.82
CA THR A 367 13.97 2.35 -31.68
C THR A 367 13.45 2.89 -30.36
N LEU A 368 13.38 2.00 -29.38
CA LEU A 368 13.15 2.31 -27.98
C LEU A 368 14.44 2.01 -27.22
N ASN A 369 15.05 3.03 -26.62
CA ASN A 369 16.21 2.89 -25.77
C ASN A 369 15.74 2.85 -24.32
N LEU A 370 16.26 1.90 -23.55
CA LEU A 370 16.11 1.87 -22.09
C LEU A 370 17.50 2.04 -21.48
N SER A 371 17.65 3.07 -20.66
CA SER A 371 18.79 3.22 -19.76
C SER A 371 18.32 3.24 -18.32
N VAL A 372 19.05 2.54 -17.45
CA VAL A 372 18.85 2.56 -16.00
C VAL A 372 20.19 2.87 -15.38
N ASP A 373 20.28 3.91 -14.54
CA ASP A 373 21.46 4.20 -13.73
C ASP A 373 21.05 4.27 -12.26
N PHE A 374 21.61 3.38 -11.46
CA PHE A 374 21.45 3.35 -10.02
C PHE A 374 22.80 3.55 -9.35
N LYS A 375 22.83 4.40 -8.33
CA LYS A 375 23.98 4.65 -7.46
C LYS A 375 23.50 4.78 -6.02
N GLY A 376 24.11 4.09 -5.07
CA GLY A 376 23.71 4.25 -3.68
C GLY A 376 24.62 3.59 -2.66
N VAL A 377 24.51 4.06 -1.42
CA VAL A 377 25.13 3.50 -0.23
C VAL A 377 24.12 3.52 0.92
N SER A 378 24.17 2.52 1.79
CA SER A 378 23.28 2.40 2.94
C SER A 378 24.13 2.36 4.20
N GLU A 379 23.83 3.23 5.17
CA GLU A 379 24.54 3.32 6.46
C GLU A 379 26.07 3.52 6.31
N TYR A 380 26.52 4.10 5.19
CA TYR A 380 27.94 4.30 4.93
C TYR A 380 28.36 5.65 5.48
N LYS A 381 29.25 5.66 6.48
CA LYS A 381 29.71 6.89 7.15
C LYS A 381 28.52 7.78 7.57
N ASN A 382 27.51 7.18 8.21
CA ASN A 382 26.31 7.87 8.68
C ASN A 382 25.45 8.50 7.57
N LYS A 383 25.58 8.02 6.32
CA LYS A 383 24.77 8.47 5.18
C LYS A 383 23.99 7.32 4.56
N ASN A 384 22.81 7.64 4.04
CA ASN A 384 21.96 6.79 3.22
C ASN A 384 21.67 7.54 1.90
N ILE A 385 22.40 7.19 0.83
CA ILE A 385 22.29 7.89 -0.45
C ILE A 385 21.76 6.91 -1.48
N LYS A 386 20.75 7.30 -2.26
CA LYS A 386 20.27 6.51 -3.41
C LYS A 386 19.90 7.45 -4.53
N ASN A 387 20.42 7.21 -5.71
CA ASN A 387 20.04 7.89 -6.95
C ASN A 387 19.65 6.81 -7.95
N LEU A 388 18.48 6.96 -8.57
CA LEU A 388 17.97 6.10 -9.61
C LEU A 388 17.46 6.99 -10.74
N GLU A 389 17.93 6.72 -11.95
CA GLU A 389 17.44 7.29 -13.18
C GLU A 389 17.00 6.16 -14.11
N ILE A 390 15.81 6.28 -14.69
CA ILE A 390 15.30 5.39 -15.72
C ILE A 390 14.89 6.25 -16.90
N GLU A 391 15.58 6.11 -18.03
CA GLU A 391 15.29 6.83 -19.26
C GLU A 391 14.73 5.88 -20.32
N PHE A 392 13.61 6.29 -20.91
CA PHE A 392 13.04 5.72 -22.12
C PHE A 392 13.25 6.71 -23.27
N GLY A 393 14.17 6.41 -24.19
CA GLY A 393 14.42 7.20 -25.39
C GLY A 393 13.65 6.65 -26.59
N PHE A 394 13.02 7.51 -27.38
CA PHE A 394 12.28 7.14 -28.58
C PHE A 394 12.92 7.81 -29.80
N SER A 395 13.31 7.02 -30.80
CA SER A 395 13.83 7.54 -32.07
C SER A 395 12.93 7.14 -33.24
N GLY A 396 12.60 8.09 -34.12
CA GLY A 396 11.82 7.88 -35.34
C GLY A 396 11.08 9.13 -35.83
N ASP A 397 10.63 9.14 -37.09
CA ASP A 397 10.07 10.31 -37.79
C ASP A 397 8.74 10.86 -37.22
N SER A 398 8.15 10.23 -36.20
CA SER A 398 6.79 10.55 -35.73
C SER A 398 6.61 10.73 -34.22
N SER A 399 7.67 10.81 -33.42
CA SER A 399 7.51 10.89 -31.96
C SER A 399 7.47 12.35 -31.49
N SER A 400 6.28 12.82 -31.10
CA SER A 400 6.09 14.09 -30.39
C SER A 400 6.68 14.10 -28.98
N VAL A 401 7.33 13.01 -28.55
CA VAL A 401 8.09 12.84 -27.31
C VAL A 401 9.34 12.04 -27.66
N SER A 402 10.52 12.63 -27.47
CA SER A 402 11.82 11.99 -27.73
C SER A 402 12.32 11.17 -26.55
N ASN A 403 11.93 11.52 -25.33
CA ASN A 403 12.29 10.74 -24.14
C ASN A 403 11.33 10.96 -22.96
N VAL A 404 11.31 9.98 -22.06
CA VAL A 404 10.68 10.05 -20.73
C VAL A 404 11.69 9.59 -19.70
N ILE A 405 11.93 10.42 -18.68
CA ILE A 405 12.92 10.16 -17.63
C ILE A 405 12.19 10.10 -16.28
N PHE A 406 12.47 9.05 -15.52
CA PHE A 406 12.07 8.92 -14.12
C PHE A 406 13.32 9.06 -13.26
N GLU A 407 13.27 9.99 -12.31
CA GLU A 407 14.37 10.24 -11.38
C GLU A 407 13.89 10.01 -9.95
N TYR A 408 14.67 9.32 -9.14
CA TYR A 408 14.52 9.22 -7.71
C TYR A 408 15.86 9.50 -7.03
N THR A 409 15.87 10.38 -6.04
CA THR A 409 17.03 10.60 -5.17
C THR A 409 16.64 10.53 -3.70
N LEU A 410 17.57 10.05 -2.89
CA LEU A 410 17.54 10.00 -1.44
C LEU A 410 18.90 10.51 -0.95
N ASP A 411 18.89 11.50 -0.08
CA ASP A 411 20.06 11.93 0.70
C ASP A 411 19.67 11.98 2.17
N GLY A 412 19.99 10.90 2.87
CA GLY A 412 19.73 10.68 4.28
C GLY A 412 20.99 10.78 5.13
N ASN A 413 20.84 11.33 6.32
CA ASN A 413 21.80 11.36 7.41
C ASN A 413 21.28 10.46 8.53
N ILE A 414 22.18 9.70 9.14
CA ILE A 414 21.87 8.81 10.25
C ILE A 414 22.66 9.31 11.46
N ASP A 415 21.96 9.69 12.52
CA ASP A 415 22.57 10.04 13.80
C ASP A 415 21.84 9.33 14.94
N ARG A 416 22.53 8.38 15.58
CA ARG A 416 22.14 7.68 16.83
C ARG A 416 20.62 7.64 17.12
N GLY A 417 19.91 6.75 16.43
CA GLY A 417 18.47 6.56 16.61
C GLY A 417 17.59 7.51 15.80
N THR A 418 18.18 8.45 15.08
CA THR A 418 17.51 9.36 14.15
C THR A 418 18.01 9.14 12.72
N GLU A 419 17.10 9.15 11.76
CA GLU A 419 17.41 9.24 10.32
C GLU A 419 16.65 10.41 9.72
N SER A 420 17.34 11.36 9.10
CA SER A 420 16.71 12.53 8.48
C SER A 420 17.29 12.81 7.11
N GLY A 421 16.52 13.37 6.20
CA GLY A 421 17.01 13.60 4.86
C GLY A 421 15.98 14.11 3.88
N LYS A 422 16.32 14.02 2.60
CA LYS A 422 15.48 14.46 1.50
C LYS A 422 15.25 13.33 0.52
N LYS A 423 14.03 13.24 0.01
CA LYS A 423 13.63 12.37 -1.09
C LYS A 423 13.13 13.27 -2.22
N HIS A 424 13.59 13.02 -3.43
CA HIS A 424 13.07 13.67 -4.63
C HIS A 424 12.63 12.58 -5.60
N PHE A 425 11.44 12.73 -6.17
CA PHE A 425 11.01 11.96 -7.31
C PHE A 425 10.55 12.92 -8.41
N SER A 426 10.91 12.66 -9.66
CA SER A 426 10.38 13.44 -10.76
C SER A 426 10.20 12.63 -12.03
N ILE A 427 9.26 13.10 -12.85
CA ILE A 427 9.05 12.60 -14.20
C ILE A 427 9.32 13.77 -15.15
N ALA A 428 10.17 13.55 -16.13
CA ALA A 428 10.42 14.48 -17.21
C ALA A 428 10.03 13.86 -18.55
N ALA A 429 9.52 14.70 -19.46
CA ALA A 429 9.27 14.32 -20.84
C ALA A 429 9.89 15.37 -21.76
N GLY A 430 10.52 14.94 -22.85
CA GLY A 430 11.24 15.82 -23.74
C GLY A 430 10.88 15.67 -25.21
N THR A 431 11.18 16.72 -25.98
CA THR A 431 11.10 16.75 -27.44
C THR A 431 12.38 17.38 -28.00
N GLY A 432 12.91 16.85 -29.11
CA GLY A 432 14.09 17.41 -29.78
C GLY A 432 15.35 17.47 -28.91
N GLY A 433 15.49 16.58 -27.93
CA GLY A 433 16.66 16.54 -27.04
C GLY A 433 16.60 17.47 -25.81
N ILE A 434 15.47 18.17 -25.59
CA ILE A 434 15.23 18.96 -24.38
C ILE A 434 14.14 18.27 -23.57
N SER A 435 14.42 17.92 -22.32
CA SER A 435 13.45 17.34 -21.38
C SER A 435 12.99 18.36 -20.34
N THR A 436 11.69 18.39 -20.07
CA THR A 436 11.08 19.25 -19.06
C THR A 436 10.40 18.41 -18.00
N LYS A 437 10.60 18.74 -16.71
CA LYS A 437 9.92 18.07 -15.60
C LYS A 437 8.42 18.35 -15.67
N ILE A 438 7.62 17.28 -15.77
CA ILE A 438 6.15 17.32 -15.82
C ILE A 438 5.52 16.97 -14.47
N PHE A 439 6.29 16.32 -13.60
CA PHE A 439 5.88 15.97 -12.25
C PHE A 439 7.08 16.03 -11.32
N LYS A 440 6.89 16.56 -10.12
CA LYS A 440 7.88 16.51 -9.03
C LYS A 440 7.16 16.17 -7.73
N LEU A 441 7.82 15.37 -6.91
CA LEU A 441 7.46 15.04 -5.54
C LEU A 441 8.71 15.16 -4.69
N ASP A 442 8.76 16.18 -3.86
CA ASP A 442 9.82 16.39 -2.88
C ASP A 442 9.31 16.01 -1.49
N ALA A 443 10.12 15.30 -0.71
CA ALA A 443 9.80 14.95 0.66
C ALA A 443 11.02 15.10 1.56
N ASP A 444 10.97 16.08 2.47
CA ASP A 444 11.89 16.11 3.61
C ASP A 444 11.36 15.15 4.67
N TYR A 445 12.23 14.29 5.22
CA TYR A 445 11.84 13.31 6.23
C TYR A 445 12.71 13.39 7.48
N ASN A 446 12.10 13.09 8.62
CA ASN A 446 12.78 12.91 9.89
C ASN A 446 12.14 11.73 10.63
N VAL A 447 12.95 10.72 10.94
CA VAL A 447 12.55 9.50 11.61
C VAL A 447 13.33 9.43 12.91
N ILE A 448 12.64 9.55 14.03
CA ILE A 448 13.23 9.40 15.36
C ILE A 448 12.74 8.08 15.94
N SER A 449 13.67 7.24 16.40
CA SER A 449 13.38 5.98 17.07
C SER A 449 14.01 6.00 18.47
N ASN A 450 13.16 5.90 19.49
CA ASN A 450 13.56 5.86 20.88
C ASN A 450 13.10 4.54 21.49
N ALA A 451 14.05 3.66 21.77
CA ALA A 451 13.79 2.42 22.50
C ALA A 451 14.43 2.53 23.89
N LYS A 452 13.58 2.62 24.92
CA LYS A 452 13.97 2.46 26.34
C LYS A 452 13.36 1.18 26.87
N SER A 453 13.86 0.66 28.00
CA SER A 453 13.36 -0.59 28.60
C SER A 453 11.86 -0.59 28.90
N ASN A 454 11.24 0.59 29.04
CA ASN A 454 9.84 0.75 29.43
C ASN A 454 8.95 1.38 28.34
N SER A 455 9.50 1.88 27.23
CA SER A 455 8.73 2.46 26.13
C SER A 455 9.47 2.33 24.79
N LYS A 456 8.72 2.11 23.72
CA LYS A 456 9.20 2.21 22.35
C LYS A 456 8.38 3.26 21.64
N GLU A 457 9.05 4.25 21.08
CA GLU A 457 8.43 5.35 20.35
C GLU A 457 9.15 5.55 19.01
N SER A 458 8.38 5.74 17.95
CA SER A 458 8.89 6.16 16.65
C SER A 458 8.05 7.30 16.11
N SER A 459 8.70 8.38 15.68
CA SER A 459 8.06 9.53 15.06
C SER A 459 8.60 9.70 13.65
N HIS A 460 7.71 9.72 12.66
CA HIS A 460 8.04 9.90 11.26
C HIS A 460 7.36 11.17 10.76
N ASP A 461 8.16 12.21 10.53
CA ASP A 461 7.71 13.46 9.95
C ASP A 461 8.07 13.51 8.47
N TYR A 462 7.11 13.91 7.64
CA TYR A 462 7.31 14.17 6.22
C TYR A 462 6.77 15.56 5.88
N LYS A 463 7.54 16.35 5.13
CA LYS A 463 7.04 17.56 4.44
C LYS A 463 7.07 17.30 2.95
N ILE A 464 5.92 17.34 2.30
CA ILE A 464 5.73 16.89 0.92
C ILE A 464 5.41 18.10 0.05
N SER A 465 6.09 18.24 -1.09
CA SER A 465 5.79 19.23 -2.12
C SER A 465 5.53 18.51 -3.45
N ILE A 466 4.38 18.76 -4.07
CA ILE A 466 4.00 18.21 -5.38
C ILE A 466 3.93 19.37 -6.37
N GLY A 467 4.49 19.20 -7.58
CA GLY A 467 4.40 20.20 -8.64
C GLY A 467 4.10 19.60 -10.00
N VAL A 468 3.16 20.22 -10.75
CA VAL A 468 2.81 19.87 -12.15
C VAL A 468 3.08 21.07 -13.07
N PRO A 469 4.31 21.22 -13.63
CA PRO A 469 4.73 22.49 -14.24
C PRO A 469 4.13 22.83 -15.61
N MET A 470 3.50 21.88 -16.32
CA MET A 470 3.28 22.01 -17.78
C MET A 470 1.82 22.22 -18.26
N MET A 471 0.81 22.27 -17.39
CA MET A 471 -0.57 22.53 -17.87
C MET A 471 -1.33 23.52 -16.99
N PHE A 472 -1.23 23.37 -15.68
CA PHE A 472 -1.70 24.34 -14.68
C PHE A 472 -0.69 24.16 -13.56
N SER A 473 0.08 25.19 -13.22
CA SER A 473 1.10 25.07 -12.16
C SER A 473 0.41 24.92 -10.81
N VAL A 474 -0.09 23.71 -10.54
CA VAL A 474 -0.64 23.32 -9.25
C VAL A 474 0.53 22.86 -8.40
N ASN A 475 0.70 23.56 -7.27
CA ASN A 475 1.61 23.14 -6.23
C ASN A 475 0.78 22.67 -5.03
N ALA A 476 1.24 21.61 -4.38
CA ALA A 476 0.67 21.15 -3.14
C ALA A 476 1.77 21.02 -2.10
N ASP A 477 1.59 21.62 -0.93
CA ASP A 477 2.48 21.48 0.20
C ASP A 477 1.73 20.79 1.34
N GLY A 478 2.31 19.72 1.88
CA GLY A 478 1.67 18.95 2.92
C GLY A 478 2.64 18.47 3.98
N SER A 479 2.07 17.96 5.08
CA SER A 479 2.81 17.27 6.11
C SER A 479 2.14 15.95 6.48
N LEU A 480 2.95 14.97 6.85
CA LEU A 480 2.48 13.73 7.44
C LEU A 480 3.36 13.43 8.64
N THR A 481 2.76 13.42 9.82
CA THR A 481 3.37 12.99 11.06
C THR A 481 2.76 11.66 11.46
N VAL A 482 3.59 10.64 11.67
CA VAL A 482 3.15 9.34 12.19
C VAL A 482 3.94 9.02 13.45
N ASN A 483 3.24 9.05 14.58
CA ASN A 483 3.79 8.65 15.87
C ASN A 483 3.27 7.26 16.21
N THR A 484 4.16 6.33 16.52
CA THR A 484 3.81 4.99 17.02
C THR A 484 4.44 4.82 18.37
N TRP A 485 3.69 4.28 19.33
CA TRP A 485 4.16 4.11 20.69
C TRP A 485 3.68 2.80 21.30
N GLU A 486 4.50 2.22 22.18
CA GLU A 486 4.19 1.00 22.94
C GLU A 486 4.68 1.15 24.37
N LYS A 487 3.80 0.84 25.33
CA LYS A 487 4.06 0.81 26.77
C LYS A 487 3.77 -0.60 27.31
N PRO A 488 4.74 -1.53 27.24
CA PRO A 488 4.49 -2.94 27.54
C PRO A 488 3.97 -3.21 28.95
N LYS A 489 4.44 -2.45 29.95
CA LYS A 489 4.01 -2.61 31.36
C LYS A 489 2.56 -2.19 31.60
N GLU A 490 2.10 -1.19 30.86
CA GLU A 490 0.71 -0.72 30.89
C GLU A 490 -0.19 -1.54 29.97
N LYS A 491 0.38 -2.51 29.22
CA LYS A 491 -0.29 -3.28 28.17
C LYS A 491 -0.98 -2.38 27.13
N GLN A 492 -0.38 -1.24 26.86
CA GLN A 492 -0.92 -0.23 25.95
C GLN A 492 -0.02 -0.02 24.75
N PHE A 493 -0.64 0.27 23.60
CA PHE A 493 0.06 0.71 22.41
C PHE A 493 -0.87 1.55 21.54
N GLY A 494 -0.28 2.39 20.71
CA GLY A 494 -1.07 3.31 19.90
C GLY A 494 -0.32 3.87 18.71
N LYS A 495 -1.10 4.62 17.93
CA LYS A 495 -0.64 5.29 16.73
C LYS A 495 -1.41 6.58 16.55
N ASP A 496 -0.66 7.66 16.40
CA ASP A 496 -1.20 8.98 16.08
C ASP A 496 -0.72 9.35 14.68
N VAL A 497 -1.65 9.88 13.88
CA VAL A 497 -1.42 10.28 12.49
C VAL A 497 -1.99 11.67 12.32
N ASP A 498 -1.13 12.61 11.98
CA ASP A 498 -1.54 13.95 11.58
C ASP A 498 -1.13 14.16 10.13
N PHE A 499 -2.10 14.47 9.28
CA PHE A 499 -1.92 14.75 7.87
C PHE A 499 -2.44 16.14 7.58
N SER A 500 -1.71 16.90 6.78
CA SER A 500 -2.19 18.16 6.23
C SER A 500 -1.75 18.29 4.78
N ILE A 501 -2.60 18.86 3.94
CA ILE A 501 -2.25 19.22 2.57
C ILE A 501 -2.89 20.55 2.21
N ASN A 502 -2.10 21.45 1.66
CA ASN A 502 -2.51 22.73 1.16
C ASN A 502 -2.29 22.74 -0.35
N LEU A 503 -3.36 22.97 -1.11
CA LEU A 503 -3.36 23.05 -2.55
C LEU A 503 -3.39 24.50 -2.98
N ASP A 504 -2.35 24.95 -3.68
CA ASP A 504 -2.30 26.26 -4.33
C ASP A 504 -2.93 26.14 -5.72
N ILE A 505 -4.14 26.69 -5.87
CA ILE A 505 -4.87 26.72 -7.15
C ILE A 505 -4.56 28.04 -7.87
N PRO A 506 -3.99 28.00 -9.09
CA PRO A 506 -3.62 29.20 -9.83
C PRO A 506 -4.84 29.93 -10.42
N GLU A 507 -4.70 31.24 -10.62
CA GLU A 507 -5.70 32.18 -11.20
C GLU A 507 -6.20 31.79 -12.61
N ASN A 508 -5.50 30.91 -13.32
CA ASN A 508 -5.98 30.43 -14.62
C ASN A 508 -7.01 29.30 -14.50
N MET A 509 -7.27 28.78 -13.30
CA MET A 509 -8.28 27.75 -13.02
C MET A 509 -9.48 28.29 -12.21
N LEU A 510 -9.29 29.35 -11.42
CA LEU A 510 -10.30 30.06 -10.64
C LEU A 510 -10.11 31.56 -10.81
N LEU A 511 -11.16 32.37 -10.59
CA LEU A 511 -11.12 33.83 -10.81
C LEU A 511 -9.97 34.54 -10.05
N ASP A 512 -9.51 33.99 -8.92
CA ASP A 512 -8.38 34.48 -8.11
C ASP A 512 -7.55 33.32 -7.53
N LYS A 513 -6.30 33.59 -7.13
CA LYS A 513 -5.45 32.61 -6.44
C LYS A 513 -6.14 32.14 -5.16
N THR A 514 -6.41 30.85 -5.08
CA THR A 514 -7.12 30.23 -3.95
C THR A 514 -6.27 29.11 -3.37
N SER A 515 -6.18 29.04 -2.04
CA SER A 515 -5.59 27.91 -1.32
C SER A 515 -6.69 27.07 -0.69
N LEU A 516 -6.59 25.75 -0.83
CA LEU A 516 -7.45 24.79 -0.12
C LEU A 516 -6.58 23.95 0.79
N GLY A 517 -6.76 24.10 2.10
CA GLY A 517 -6.15 23.27 3.13
C GLY A 517 -7.09 22.17 3.60
N VAL A 518 -6.58 20.94 3.68
CA VAL A 518 -7.28 19.81 4.30
C VAL A 518 -6.34 19.21 5.34
N GLY A 519 -6.81 19.16 6.58
CA GLY A 519 -6.14 18.50 7.70
C GLY A 519 -6.93 17.30 8.18
N PHE A 520 -6.24 16.24 8.58
CA PHE A 520 -6.82 15.05 9.18
C PHE A 520 -5.95 14.61 10.35
N SER A 521 -6.55 14.44 11.51
CA SER A 521 -5.89 13.88 12.69
C SER A 521 -6.59 12.58 13.07
N SER A 522 -5.80 11.54 13.34
CA SER A 522 -6.27 10.28 13.89
C SER A 522 -5.41 9.88 15.07
N LYS A 523 -6.04 9.63 16.21
CA LYS A 523 -5.38 9.06 17.39
C LYS A 523 -5.95 7.69 17.64
N THR A 524 -5.10 6.71 17.88
CA THR A 524 -5.52 5.34 18.19
C THR A 524 -4.78 4.87 19.42
N LYS A 525 -5.51 4.43 20.43
CA LYS A 525 -5.00 3.83 21.65
C LYS A 525 -5.64 2.46 21.84
N ASN A 526 -4.81 1.46 22.13
CA ASN A 526 -5.25 0.12 22.45
C ASN A 526 -4.77 -0.22 23.86
N THR A 527 -5.64 -0.85 24.65
CA THR A 527 -5.36 -1.37 25.98
C THR A 527 -5.73 -2.86 25.99
N LEU A 528 -4.80 -3.74 26.33
CA LEU A 528 -5.02 -5.18 26.37
C LEU A 528 -5.40 -5.65 27.78
N ASP A 529 -6.01 -6.84 27.83
CA ASP A 529 -6.51 -7.53 29.00
C ASP A 529 -7.50 -6.69 29.82
N VAL A 530 -8.39 -5.98 29.12
CA VAL A 530 -9.46 -5.19 29.74
C VAL A 530 -10.64 -6.10 30.06
N GLU A 531 -11.18 -5.96 31.27
CA GLU A 531 -12.47 -6.54 31.66
C GLU A 531 -13.59 -5.54 31.37
N PHE A 532 -14.68 -6.02 30.78
CA PHE A 532 -15.88 -5.23 30.55
C PHE A 532 -17.11 -6.13 30.63
N ASP A 533 -18.21 -5.53 31.07
CA ASP A 533 -19.51 -6.20 31.13
C ASP A 533 -20.28 -5.98 29.84
N PHE A 534 -20.88 -7.06 29.32
CA PHE A 534 -21.82 -6.98 28.22
C PHE A 534 -23.17 -6.43 28.73
N PRO A 535 -23.89 -5.59 27.96
CA PRO A 535 -25.18 -5.07 28.39
C PRO A 535 -26.19 -6.19 28.67
N SER A 536 -26.94 -6.08 29.77
CA SER A 536 -28.05 -6.99 30.07
C SER A 536 -29.35 -6.48 29.47
N PHE A 537 -30.07 -7.32 28.73
CA PHE A 537 -31.34 -6.98 28.09
C PHE A 537 -32.54 -7.52 28.88
N ASN A 538 -33.50 -6.66 29.18
CA ASN A 538 -34.76 -6.98 29.84
C ASN A 538 -35.91 -6.15 29.22
N PRO A 539 -37.20 -6.45 29.53
CA PRO A 539 -38.33 -5.74 28.92
C PRO A 539 -38.40 -4.23 29.21
N GLU A 540 -37.69 -3.74 30.25
CA GLU A 540 -37.67 -2.33 30.60
C GLU A 540 -36.67 -1.54 29.73
N ASN A 541 -35.52 -2.13 29.42
CA ASN A 541 -34.40 -1.47 28.74
C ASN A 541 -34.13 -1.94 27.31
N SER A 542 -34.92 -2.90 26.79
CA SER A 542 -34.72 -3.45 25.45
C SER A 542 -36.02 -3.86 24.76
N ILE A 543 -35.98 -3.95 23.44
CA ILE A 543 -37.05 -4.46 22.58
C ILE A 543 -36.45 -5.56 21.70
N ASP A 544 -36.95 -6.79 21.88
CA ASP A 544 -36.59 -7.95 21.06
C ASP A 544 -37.37 -7.91 19.75
N ILE A 545 -36.69 -7.60 18.65
CA ILE A 545 -37.30 -7.55 17.30
C ILE A 545 -37.35 -8.92 16.63
N THR A 546 -36.66 -9.93 17.15
CA THR A 546 -36.70 -11.29 16.58
C THR A 546 -38.05 -11.96 16.84
N ASN A 547 -38.65 -11.69 17.99
CA ASN A 547 -39.93 -12.29 18.40
C ASN A 547 -41.12 -11.31 18.38
N ALA A 548 -40.90 -10.06 17.93
CA ALA A 548 -41.94 -9.04 17.87
C ALA A 548 -42.97 -9.32 16.76
N SER A 549 -44.24 -9.03 17.03
CA SER A 549 -45.30 -9.04 16.01
C SER A 549 -45.13 -7.89 15.00
N GLU A 550 -45.82 -7.97 13.86
CA GLU A 550 -45.83 -6.88 12.88
C GLU A 550 -46.42 -5.59 13.48
N GLU A 551 -47.39 -5.69 14.37
CA GLU A 551 -47.94 -4.55 15.10
C GLU A 551 -46.91 -3.92 16.05
N GLU A 552 -46.15 -4.73 16.79
CA GLU A 552 -45.10 -4.28 17.70
C GLU A 552 -43.96 -3.60 16.94
N ILE A 553 -43.55 -4.16 15.79
CA ILE A 553 -42.56 -3.55 14.90
C ILE A 553 -43.08 -2.23 14.32
N SER A 554 -44.36 -2.18 13.92
CA SER A 554 -44.96 -0.96 13.38
C SER A 554 -45.06 0.15 14.42
N GLN A 555 -45.33 -0.20 15.67
CA GLN A 555 -45.34 0.75 16.77
C GLN A 555 -43.92 1.25 17.09
N LEU A 556 -42.94 0.35 17.13
CA LEU A 556 -41.53 0.71 17.30
C LEU A 556 -41.06 1.70 16.23
N LYS A 557 -41.40 1.46 14.94
CA LYS A 557 -41.07 2.38 13.85
C LYS A 557 -41.62 3.78 14.08
N LYS A 558 -42.88 3.90 14.52
CA LYS A 558 -43.48 5.20 14.86
C LYS A 558 -42.77 5.88 16.03
N GLU A 559 -42.45 5.14 17.08
CA GLU A 559 -41.75 5.69 18.25
C GLU A 559 -40.35 6.21 17.88
N ILE A 560 -39.63 5.48 17.02
CA ILE A 560 -38.34 5.91 16.46
C ILE A 560 -38.54 7.15 15.58
N GLU A 561 -39.50 7.15 14.64
CA GLU A 561 -39.78 8.29 13.76
C GLU A 561 -40.09 9.56 14.57
N GLU A 562 -40.96 9.47 15.57
CA GLU A 562 -41.29 10.60 16.44
C GLU A 562 -40.07 11.12 17.21
N SER A 563 -39.20 10.22 17.64
CA SER A 563 -38.01 10.60 18.40
C SER A 563 -36.91 11.18 17.51
N VAL A 564 -36.77 10.68 16.28
CA VAL A 564 -35.93 11.29 15.24
C VAL A 564 -36.44 12.69 14.92
N ILE A 565 -37.76 12.89 14.76
CA ILE A 565 -38.33 14.22 14.52
C ILE A 565 -38.00 15.18 15.68
N LYS A 566 -38.15 14.74 16.94
CA LYS A 566 -37.78 15.54 18.12
C LYS A 566 -36.29 15.87 18.13
N PHE A 567 -35.43 14.91 17.82
CA PHE A 567 -34.00 15.13 17.70
C PHE A 567 -33.68 16.17 16.62
N LEU A 568 -34.28 16.08 15.45
CA LEU A 568 -34.08 17.03 14.36
C LEU A 568 -34.58 18.44 14.74
N GLN A 569 -35.72 18.54 15.43
CA GLN A 569 -36.24 19.83 15.93
C GLN A 569 -35.32 20.46 16.97
N ASN A 570 -34.79 19.67 17.90
CA ASN A 570 -33.86 20.16 18.92
C ASN A 570 -32.51 20.62 18.35
N ASN A 571 -32.16 20.15 17.15
CA ASN A 571 -30.89 20.45 16.46
C ASN A 571 -31.12 21.21 15.13
N GLU A 572 -32.27 21.86 14.96
CA GLU A 572 -32.70 22.45 13.68
C GLU A 572 -31.70 23.48 13.14
N GLU A 573 -31.12 24.32 13.99
CA GLU A 573 -30.12 25.31 13.59
C GLU A 573 -28.87 24.67 12.98
N LEU A 574 -28.46 23.52 13.51
CA LEU A 574 -27.29 22.77 13.06
C LEU A 574 -27.57 22.05 11.74
N ILE A 575 -28.79 21.53 11.57
CA ILE A 575 -29.24 20.85 10.35
C ILE A 575 -29.40 21.83 9.18
N LYS A 576 -29.90 23.05 9.46
CA LYS A 576 -30.03 24.12 8.46
C LYS A 576 -28.70 24.52 7.81
N LEU A 577 -27.57 24.26 8.45
CA LEU A 577 -26.24 24.52 7.86
C LEU A 577 -25.91 23.58 6.69
N PHE A 578 -26.59 22.43 6.58
CA PHE A 578 -26.34 21.41 5.56
C PHE A 578 -27.45 21.28 4.49
N GLN A 579 -28.49 22.13 4.56
CA GLN A 579 -29.61 22.21 3.61
C GLN A 579 -29.41 23.38 2.66
#